data_AF-A0A5C5UW29-F1
#
_entry.id   AF-A0A5C5UW29-F1
#
_cell.length_a   1.000
_cell.length_b   1.000
_cell.length_c   1.000
_cell.angle_alpha   90.00
_cell.angle_beta   90.00
_cell.angle_gamma   90.00
#
_symmetry.space_group_name_H-M   'P 1'
#
loop_
_entity.id
_entity.type
_entity.pdbx_description
1 polymer ?
#
loop_
_entity_poly.entity_id
_entity_poly.type
_entity_poly.pdbx_seq_one_letter_code
_entity_poly.pdbx_strand_id
1 'polypeptide(L)'
;MKFKSPSVRLSMALVVLLFAAVDSDVEAQITSGGEAVGDFWPGEGAIGCGSNYLKLNEVFSIKKNATPGHVYLTHQSRHGSRFAFLLVVDHAYEGAERDKFPYQMHVTNQKGELHQKLAINESTLAIEYDCDTSDEQGVDENLSIGGQDVELQRGRVFYIEMRANPVRITQISVKLPEPQGEVADRKAIRKVGKEIMENDELRGKGKSFTIQHD
;
A
#
# COMPACT_ATOMS: atom_id res chain seq x y z
N MET A 1 -31.62 -58.87 -33.87
CA MET A 1 -30.62 -57.95 -34.46
C MET A 1 -30.60 -56.66 -33.64
N LYS A 2 -29.40 -56.12 -33.44
CA LYS A 2 -28.96 -54.86 -32.79
C LYS A 2 -30.00 -53.71 -32.85
N PHE A 3 -30.18 -52.81 -31.88
CA PHE A 3 -29.19 -52.08 -31.07
C PHE A 3 -29.71 -51.69 -29.67
N LYS A 4 -28.76 -51.58 -28.74
CA LYS A 4 -28.83 -51.00 -27.39
C LYS A 4 -28.96 -49.48 -27.44
N SER A 5 -29.62 -48.87 -26.45
CA SER A 5 -29.13 -47.72 -25.66
C SER A 5 -30.06 -47.46 -24.46
N PRO A 6 -29.55 -47.41 -23.21
CA PRO A 6 -30.33 -47.25 -21.99
C PRO A 6 -30.42 -45.78 -21.54
N SER A 7 -31.61 -45.33 -21.17
CA SER A 7 -31.80 -44.07 -20.44
C SER A 7 -31.37 -44.26 -19.00
N VAL A 8 -30.18 -43.76 -18.67
CA VAL A 8 -29.58 -43.83 -17.33
C VAL A 8 -30.38 -42.95 -16.36
N ARG A 9 -31.04 -43.59 -15.39
CA ARG A 9 -31.40 -42.97 -14.12
C ARG A 9 -30.10 -42.75 -13.35
N LEU A 10 -29.73 -41.51 -13.08
CA LEU A 10 -28.68 -41.21 -12.10
C LEU A 10 -29.34 -40.61 -10.85
N SER A 11 -29.34 -41.45 -9.83
CA SER A 11 -29.66 -41.22 -8.43
C SER A 11 -28.88 -40.05 -7.83
N MET A 12 -29.58 -39.19 -7.07
CA MET A 12 -28.99 -38.25 -6.12
C MET A 12 -28.10 -39.02 -5.13
N ALA A 13 -26.79 -38.80 -5.20
CA ALA A 13 -25.86 -39.11 -4.13
C ALA A 13 -25.59 -37.82 -3.36
N LEU A 14 -26.17 -37.73 -2.17
CA LEU A 14 -25.85 -36.74 -1.16
C LEU A 14 -24.45 -37.06 -0.60
N VAL A 15 -23.43 -36.30 -0.99
CA VAL A 15 -22.11 -36.36 -0.36
C VAL A 15 -22.05 -35.27 0.70
N VAL A 16 -22.19 -35.69 1.96
CA VAL A 16 -21.83 -34.87 3.13
C VAL A 16 -20.32 -35.03 3.31
N LEU A 17 -19.55 -34.01 2.92
CA LEU A 17 -18.12 -33.93 3.24
C LEU A 17 -17.96 -33.05 4.49
N LEU A 18 -17.56 -33.71 5.57
CA LEU A 18 -17.06 -33.08 6.79
C LEU A 18 -15.86 -32.20 6.47
N PHE A 19 -15.97 -30.90 6.74
CA PHE A 19 -14.80 -30.01 6.83
C PHE A 19 -14.08 -30.29 8.14
N ALA A 20 -12.98 -31.02 8.06
CA ALA A 20 -11.92 -30.95 9.06
C ALA A 20 -11.15 -29.65 8.82
N ALA A 21 -11.00 -28.85 9.87
CA ALA A 21 -10.24 -27.61 9.88
C ALA A 21 -8.80 -27.86 9.42
N VAL A 22 -8.48 -27.33 8.24
CA VAL A 22 -7.11 -27.07 7.81
C VAL A 22 -7.10 -25.58 7.51
N ASP A 23 -6.49 -24.80 8.41
CA ASP A 23 -6.06 -23.43 8.17
C ASP A 23 -5.15 -23.46 6.94
N SER A 24 -5.77 -23.23 5.78
CA SER A 24 -5.07 -22.95 4.55
C SER A 24 -5.59 -21.60 4.09
N ASP A 25 -4.82 -20.56 4.41
CA ASP A 25 -4.91 -19.25 3.78
C ASP A 25 -4.50 -19.40 2.31
N VAL A 26 -5.34 -20.09 1.53
CA VAL A 26 -5.42 -19.92 0.09
C VAL A 26 -6.38 -18.76 -0.10
N GLU A 27 -5.86 -17.54 0.10
CA GLU A 27 -6.54 -16.32 -0.30
C GLU A 27 -6.67 -16.42 -1.83
N ALA A 28 -7.86 -16.80 -2.27
CA ALA A 28 -8.25 -16.72 -3.67
C ALA A 28 -7.86 -15.33 -4.19
N GLN A 29 -7.11 -15.31 -5.30
CA GLN A 29 -6.98 -14.12 -6.13
C GLN A 29 -8.38 -13.74 -6.61
N ILE A 30 -9.07 -12.95 -5.81
CA ILE A 30 -10.27 -12.23 -6.20
C ILE A 30 -9.77 -10.85 -6.61
N THR A 31 -9.37 -10.76 -7.89
CA THR A 31 -9.39 -9.51 -8.65
C THR A 31 -10.85 -9.10 -8.83
N SER A 32 -11.47 -8.61 -7.76
CA SER A 32 -12.68 -7.79 -7.87
C SER A 32 -12.75 -6.85 -6.67
N GLY A 33 -12.28 -5.62 -6.90
CA GLY A 33 -12.29 -4.57 -5.90
C GLY A 33 -11.62 -3.31 -6.41
N GLY A 34 -12.18 -2.72 -7.47
CA GLY A 34 -11.85 -1.38 -7.93
C GLY A 34 -10.37 -1.13 -8.20
N GLU A 35 -9.81 -1.73 -9.24
CA GLU A 35 -8.73 -1.06 -9.96
C GLU A 35 -9.33 0.25 -10.50
N ALA A 36 -8.98 1.37 -9.86
CA ALA A 36 -8.98 2.61 -10.59
C ALA A 36 -7.99 2.41 -11.72
N VAL A 37 -8.52 2.17 -12.93
CA VAL A 37 -7.80 2.34 -14.18
C VAL A 37 -7.48 3.83 -14.28
N GLY A 38 -6.49 4.28 -13.51
CA GLY A 38 -5.70 5.43 -13.92
C GLY A 38 -5.02 5.02 -15.20
N ASP A 39 -5.06 5.88 -16.22
CA ASP A 39 -4.36 5.63 -17.47
C ASP A 39 -2.93 5.22 -17.15
N PHE A 40 -2.65 3.93 -17.28
CA PHE A 40 -1.32 3.40 -17.31
C PHE A 40 -0.70 3.97 -18.57
N TRP A 41 0.00 5.09 -18.43
CA TRP A 41 1.04 5.44 -19.38
C TRP A 41 2.21 4.53 -19.00
N PRO A 42 2.51 3.47 -19.78
CA PRO A 42 3.82 2.88 -19.70
C PRO A 42 4.79 3.99 -20.07
N GLY A 43 5.40 4.63 -19.06
CA GLY A 43 6.70 5.21 -19.26
C GLY A 43 7.57 4.05 -19.72
N GLU A 44 7.93 4.04 -21.00
CA GLU A 44 8.81 3.04 -21.57
C GLU A 44 10.01 2.91 -20.63
N GLY A 45 10.11 1.76 -19.96
CA GLY A 45 11.28 1.42 -19.17
C GLY A 45 12.44 1.28 -20.14
N ALA A 46 13.12 2.39 -20.43
CA ALA A 46 14.41 2.34 -21.09
C ALA A 46 15.35 1.63 -20.13
N ILE A 47 15.69 0.37 -20.45
CA ILE A 47 16.87 -0.28 -19.88
C ILE A 47 18.07 0.44 -20.50
N GLY A 48 18.36 1.63 -19.98
CA GLY A 48 19.62 2.30 -20.21
C GLY A 48 20.68 1.57 -19.41
N CYS A 49 21.64 0.95 -20.08
CA CYS A 49 22.95 0.69 -19.49
C CYS A 49 23.60 2.04 -19.13
N GLY A 50 23.23 2.57 -17.97
CA GLY A 50 23.75 3.81 -17.40
C GLY A 50 23.82 3.65 -15.88
N SER A 51 24.88 4.20 -15.29
CA SER A 51 25.13 4.18 -13.84
C SER A 51 24.07 4.90 -12.99
N ASN A 52 23.18 5.66 -13.63
CA ASN A 52 22.08 6.38 -13.00
C ASN A 52 20.75 5.78 -13.46
N TYR A 53 20.04 5.19 -12.51
CA TYR A 53 18.66 4.75 -12.69
C TYR A 53 17.92 5.00 -11.38
N LEU A 54 16.65 5.39 -11.50
CA LEU A 54 15.71 5.52 -10.40
C LEU A 54 14.49 4.67 -10.73
N LYS A 55 14.06 3.87 -9.76
CA LYS A 55 12.82 3.12 -9.81
C LYS A 55 12.03 3.41 -8.54
N LEU A 56 10.77 3.78 -8.74
CA LEU A 56 9.79 3.95 -7.69
C LEU A 56 8.70 2.89 -7.87
N ASN A 57 8.31 2.25 -6.79
CA ASN A 57 7.23 1.27 -6.79
C ASN A 57 6.28 1.56 -5.63
N GLU A 58 5.10 2.06 -5.97
CA GLU A 58 4.01 2.32 -5.04
C GLU A 58 3.22 1.02 -4.83
N VAL A 59 2.84 0.75 -3.59
CA VAL A 59 1.92 -0.33 -3.25
C VAL A 59 0.85 0.20 -2.32
N PHE A 60 -0.37 0.22 -2.86
CA PHE A 60 -1.60 0.57 -2.16
C PHE A 60 -2.38 -0.68 -1.72
N SER A 61 -2.78 -0.75 -0.45
CA SER A 61 -3.59 -1.85 0.09
C SER A 61 -4.55 -1.37 1.18
N ILE A 62 -5.70 -0.85 0.76
CA ILE A 62 -6.83 -0.49 1.63
C ILE A 62 -8.02 -1.38 1.25
N LYS A 63 -8.56 -2.15 2.21
CA LYS A 63 -9.67 -3.07 1.98
C LYS A 63 -10.93 -2.57 2.67
N LYS A 64 -12.08 -2.74 2.02
CA LYS A 64 -13.38 -2.41 2.61
C LYS A 64 -13.58 -3.18 3.92
N ASN A 65 -14.03 -2.50 4.97
CA ASN A 65 -14.32 -3.04 6.29
C ASN A 65 -13.13 -3.72 7.01
N ALA A 66 -11.89 -3.51 6.55
CA ALA A 66 -10.70 -4.13 7.14
C ALA A 66 -9.59 -3.10 7.37
N THR A 67 -9.18 -2.95 8.63
CA THR A 67 -8.12 -2.04 9.09
C THR A 67 -6.97 -2.87 9.70
N PRO A 68 -5.70 -2.45 9.58
CA PRO A 68 -5.22 -1.26 8.88
C PRO A 68 -5.07 -1.47 7.38
N GLY A 69 -5.21 -0.36 6.65
CA GLY A 69 -4.71 -0.23 5.29
C GLY A 69 -3.22 0.09 5.28
N HIS A 70 -2.55 -0.16 4.16
CA HIS A 70 -1.13 0.12 3.98
C HIS A 70 -0.91 0.86 2.67
N VAL A 71 -0.07 1.88 2.69
CA VAL A 71 0.43 2.57 1.51
C VAL A 71 1.93 2.71 1.68
N TYR A 72 2.73 2.23 0.75
CA TYR A 72 4.17 2.39 0.86
C TYR A 72 4.80 2.59 -0.51
N LEU A 73 5.94 3.27 -0.50
CA LEU A 73 6.74 3.50 -1.68
C LEU A 73 8.12 2.90 -1.45
N THR A 74 8.55 2.02 -2.34
CA THR A 74 9.95 1.59 -2.40
C THR A 74 10.70 2.37 -3.46
N HIS A 75 11.94 2.69 -3.12
CA HIS A 75 12.87 3.42 -3.96
C HIS A 75 14.09 2.53 -4.17
N GLN A 76 14.45 2.34 -5.44
CA GLN A 76 15.70 1.71 -5.85
C GLN A 76 16.48 2.65 -6.79
N SER A 77 17.75 2.89 -6.46
CA SER A 77 18.68 3.64 -7.30
C SER A 77 20.11 3.10 -7.17
N ARG A 78 21.08 3.80 -7.77
CA ARG A 78 22.51 3.51 -7.60
C ARG A 78 22.98 3.56 -6.14
N HIS A 79 22.27 4.30 -5.29
CA HIS A 79 22.58 4.44 -3.86
C HIS A 79 22.00 3.30 -3.01
N GLY A 80 21.28 2.36 -3.63
CA GLY A 80 20.69 1.20 -2.97
C GLY A 80 19.16 1.17 -3.04
N SER A 81 18.58 0.24 -2.30
CA SER A 81 17.12 0.07 -2.19
C SER A 81 16.66 0.40 -0.77
N ARG A 82 15.57 1.15 -0.65
CA ARG A 82 14.92 1.44 0.65
C ARG A 82 13.43 1.68 0.51
N PHE A 83 12.72 1.62 1.63
CA PHE A 83 11.39 2.22 1.71
C PHE A 83 11.55 3.73 1.78
N ALA A 84 10.93 4.45 0.86
CA ALA A 84 10.81 5.90 0.92
C ALA A 84 9.92 6.30 2.11
N PHE A 85 8.75 5.67 2.22
CA PHE A 85 7.86 5.75 3.37
C PHE A 85 6.93 4.52 3.48
N LEU A 86 6.33 4.35 4.67
CA LEU A 86 5.22 3.46 4.95
C LEU A 86 4.13 4.25 5.70
N LEU A 87 2.90 4.18 5.21
CA LEU A 87 1.70 4.63 5.89
C LEU A 87 0.91 3.41 6.37
N VAL A 88 0.56 3.40 7.65
CA VAL A 88 -0.36 2.45 8.28
C VAL A 88 -1.64 3.21 8.58
N VAL A 89 -2.69 2.94 7.80
CA VAL A 89 -3.92 3.75 7.78
C VAL A 89 -5.01 3.04 8.56
N ASP A 90 -5.40 3.59 9.71
CA ASP A 90 -6.61 3.19 10.39
C ASP A 90 -7.82 3.97 9.86
N HIS A 91 -8.73 3.26 9.18
CA HIS A 91 -9.81 3.85 8.41
C HIS A 91 -11.16 3.17 8.62
N ALA A 92 -12.22 3.88 8.24
CA ALA A 92 -13.60 3.41 8.18
C ALA A 92 -14.11 3.26 6.72
N TYR A 93 -13.23 2.82 5.81
CA TYR A 93 -13.59 2.58 4.41
C TYR A 93 -14.67 1.50 4.29
N GLU A 94 -15.88 1.91 3.91
CA GLU A 94 -17.05 1.06 3.69
C GLU A 94 -17.44 0.98 2.21
N GLY A 95 -16.68 1.59 1.29
CA GLY A 95 -16.96 1.57 -0.15
C GLY A 95 -18.10 2.51 -0.55
N ALA A 96 -18.16 3.70 0.06
CA ALA A 96 -19.09 4.75 -0.34
C ALA A 96 -18.62 5.43 -1.64
N GLU A 97 -19.53 6.01 -2.42
CA GLU A 97 -19.20 6.68 -3.70
C GLU A 97 -18.20 7.84 -3.57
N ARG A 98 -18.14 8.45 -2.38
CA ARG A 98 -17.20 9.53 -2.05
C ARG A 98 -15.78 9.04 -1.76
N ASP A 99 -15.60 7.75 -1.51
CA ASP A 99 -14.29 7.17 -1.22
C ASP A 99 -13.47 7.07 -2.51
N LYS A 100 -12.31 7.73 -2.55
CA LYS A 100 -11.47 7.82 -3.75
C LYS A 100 -9.99 7.78 -3.39
N PHE A 101 -9.23 7.05 -4.20
CA PHE A 101 -7.79 6.86 -4.00
C PHE A 101 -6.97 7.19 -5.25
N PRO A 102 -7.14 8.37 -5.88
CA PRO A 102 -6.39 8.68 -7.10
C PRO A 102 -4.92 8.89 -6.77
N TYR A 103 -4.06 8.47 -7.70
CA TYR A 103 -2.64 8.70 -7.61
C TYR A 103 -2.06 9.04 -8.98
N GLN A 104 -0.95 9.77 -8.96
CA GLN A 104 -0.13 10.05 -10.12
C GLN A 104 1.33 9.88 -9.71
N MET A 105 2.10 9.17 -10.53
CA MET A 105 3.52 8.97 -10.33
C MET A 105 4.27 9.31 -11.60
N HIS A 106 5.32 10.13 -11.49
CA HIS A 106 6.20 10.48 -12.58
C HIS A 106 7.64 10.09 -12.22
N VAL A 107 8.32 9.36 -13.10
CA VAL A 107 9.68 8.86 -12.84
C VAL A 107 10.54 9.08 -14.06
N THR A 108 11.71 9.66 -13.83
CA THR A 108 12.82 9.77 -14.79
C THR A 108 14.03 9.03 -14.24
N ASN A 109 15.15 9.02 -14.96
CA ASN A 109 16.37 8.36 -14.49
C ASN A 109 16.94 8.93 -13.18
N GLN A 110 16.59 10.17 -12.83
CA GLN A 110 17.15 10.87 -11.68
C GLN A 110 16.11 11.40 -10.71
N LYS A 111 14.92 11.76 -11.20
CA LYS A 111 13.84 12.36 -10.41
C LYS A 111 12.62 11.49 -10.35
N GLY A 112 11.96 11.46 -9.20
CA GLY A 112 10.70 10.76 -9.00
C GLY A 112 9.73 11.60 -8.19
N GLU A 113 8.48 11.58 -8.59
CA GLU A 113 7.39 12.33 -7.98
C GLU A 113 6.18 11.41 -7.82
N LEU A 114 5.49 11.49 -6.68
CA LEU A 114 4.25 10.80 -6.37
C LEU A 114 3.28 11.79 -5.73
N HIS A 115 2.08 11.89 -6.28
CA HIS A 115 0.94 12.57 -5.66
C HIS A 115 -0.17 11.55 -5.46
N GLN A 116 -0.55 11.27 -4.22
CA GLN A 116 -1.60 10.33 -3.85
C GLN A 116 -2.63 11.05 -2.98
N LYS A 117 -3.90 10.89 -3.30
CA LYS A 117 -5.00 11.34 -2.43
C LYS A 117 -5.69 10.13 -1.81
N LEU A 118 -5.97 10.20 -0.53
CA LEU A 118 -6.81 9.27 0.22
C LEU A 118 -8.06 10.01 0.67
N ALA A 119 -9.19 9.77 0.02
CA ALA A 119 -10.49 10.25 0.45
C ALA A 119 -11.27 9.05 1.00
N ILE A 120 -11.57 9.07 2.31
CA ILE A 120 -12.39 8.06 2.98
C ILE A 120 -13.43 8.79 3.83
N ASN A 121 -14.69 8.60 3.50
CA ASN A 121 -15.81 9.35 4.05
C ASN A 121 -15.65 10.87 3.85
N GLU A 122 -15.60 11.62 4.95
CA GLU A 122 -15.41 13.08 4.95
C GLU A 122 -13.94 13.44 5.11
N SER A 123 -13.09 12.44 5.36
CA SER A 123 -11.68 12.64 5.61
C SER A 123 -10.89 12.57 4.32
N THR A 124 -10.19 13.66 4.00
CA THR A 124 -9.25 13.72 2.87
C THR A 124 -7.82 13.89 3.37
N LEU A 125 -6.90 13.14 2.76
CA LEU A 125 -5.47 13.26 3.00
C LEU A 125 -4.71 13.25 1.67
N ALA A 126 -3.82 14.22 1.46
CA ALA A 126 -2.88 14.22 0.34
C ALA A 126 -1.51 13.68 0.81
N ILE A 127 -0.82 12.95 -0.04
CA ILE A 127 0.53 12.44 0.18
C ILE A 127 1.33 12.85 -1.04
N GLU A 128 2.39 13.60 -0.82
CA GLU A 128 3.27 14.08 -1.88
C GLU A 128 4.69 13.66 -1.54
N TYR A 129 5.34 13.00 -2.49
CA TYR A 129 6.73 12.59 -2.35
C TYR A 129 7.48 13.01 -3.60
N ASP A 130 8.64 13.62 -3.39
CA ASP A 130 9.58 13.97 -4.44
C ASP A 130 10.98 13.50 -4.06
N CYS A 131 11.74 13.08 -5.06
CA CYS A 131 13.14 12.75 -4.87
C CYS A 131 14.01 13.09 -6.08
N ASP A 132 15.27 13.39 -5.78
CA ASP A 132 16.32 13.65 -6.76
C ASP A 132 17.59 12.86 -6.39
N THR A 133 18.08 12.07 -7.35
CA THR A 133 19.28 11.23 -7.25
C THR A 133 20.45 11.77 -8.09
N SER A 134 20.34 12.98 -8.61
CA SER A 134 21.39 13.63 -9.40
C SER A 134 22.63 14.00 -8.56
N ASP A 135 22.45 14.23 -7.26
CA ASP A 135 23.55 14.46 -6.33
C ASP A 135 24.42 13.20 -6.19
N GLU A 136 25.75 13.38 -6.19
CA GLU A 136 26.70 12.31 -5.94
C GLU A 136 26.76 11.93 -4.46
N GLN A 137 26.36 12.84 -3.56
CA GLN A 137 26.47 12.65 -2.11
C GLN A 137 25.29 11.87 -1.51
N GLY A 138 24.18 11.73 -2.23
CA GLY A 138 23.02 11.02 -1.73
C GLY A 138 21.77 11.23 -2.57
N VAL A 139 20.63 11.06 -1.91
CA VAL A 139 19.32 11.25 -2.53
C VAL A 139 18.62 12.32 -1.71
N ASP A 140 18.27 13.41 -2.38
CA ASP A 140 17.39 14.43 -1.84
C ASP A 140 15.96 13.92 -1.89
N GLU A 141 15.26 13.98 -0.77
CA GLU A 141 13.89 13.46 -0.65
C GLU A 141 13.07 14.39 0.20
N ASN A 142 11.88 14.70 -0.27
CA ASN A 142 10.88 15.38 0.49
C ASN A 142 9.58 14.58 0.50
N LEU A 143 8.88 14.65 1.64
CA LEU A 143 7.58 14.02 1.84
C LEU A 143 6.70 15.03 2.56
N SER A 144 5.51 15.23 2.02
CA SER A 144 4.46 16.02 2.63
C SER A 144 3.22 15.16 2.81
N ILE A 145 2.61 15.27 3.99
CA ILE A 145 1.37 14.58 4.31
C ILE A 145 0.34 15.63 4.73
N GLY A 146 -0.73 15.74 3.95
CA GLY A 146 -1.78 16.76 3.98
C GLY A 146 -1.23 18.19 4.02
N GLY A 147 -0.23 18.46 3.17
CA GLY A 147 0.38 19.78 3.02
C GLY A 147 1.44 20.11 4.08
N GLN A 148 1.73 19.19 5.01
CA GLN A 148 2.78 19.37 6.01
C GLN A 148 4.00 18.50 5.68
N ASP A 149 5.15 19.16 5.48
CA ASP A 149 6.43 18.49 5.31
C ASP A 149 6.82 17.69 6.56
N VAL A 150 7.36 16.48 6.34
CA VAL A 150 7.78 15.58 7.42
C VAL A 150 9.28 15.33 7.39
N GLU A 151 9.88 15.26 8.58
CA GLU A 151 11.31 15.02 8.74
C GLU A 151 11.63 13.51 8.59
N LEU A 152 11.93 13.05 7.38
CA LEU A 152 12.20 11.62 7.08
C LEU A 152 13.33 10.99 7.93
N GLN A 153 14.25 11.80 8.46
CA GLN A 153 15.33 11.35 9.35
C GLN A 153 14.84 10.87 10.72
N ARG A 154 13.65 11.29 11.16
CA ARG A 154 13.05 10.83 12.43
C ARG A 154 12.32 9.49 12.32
N GLY A 155 12.13 8.99 11.10
CA GLY A 155 11.39 7.78 10.82
C GLY A 155 10.61 7.89 9.52
N ARG A 156 10.41 6.75 8.87
CA ARG A 156 9.72 6.65 7.58
C ARG A 156 8.36 5.96 7.70
N VAL A 157 7.90 5.74 8.93
CA VAL A 157 6.64 5.06 9.22
C VAL A 157 5.67 6.06 9.82
N PHE A 158 4.46 6.13 9.27
CA PHE A 158 3.43 7.05 9.70
C PHE A 158 2.17 6.26 10.00
N TYR A 159 1.67 6.37 11.22
CA TYR A 159 0.36 5.86 11.59
C TYR A 159 -0.67 6.97 11.40
N ILE A 160 -1.73 6.68 10.66
CA ILE A 160 -2.74 7.65 10.23
C ILE A 160 -4.09 7.19 10.77
N GLU A 161 -4.63 7.96 11.71
CA GLU A 161 -5.97 7.75 12.28
C GLU A 161 -6.98 8.55 11.45
N MET A 162 -7.46 7.98 10.34
CA MET A 162 -8.47 8.62 9.50
C MET A 162 -9.89 8.54 10.08
N ARG A 163 -10.10 7.68 11.07
CA ARG A 163 -11.36 7.61 11.86
C ARG A 163 -11.52 8.80 12.81
N ALA A 164 -10.41 9.43 13.19
CA ALA A 164 -10.43 10.62 14.02
C ALA A 164 -10.77 11.85 13.14
N ASN A 165 -11.50 12.80 13.72
CA ASN A 165 -11.72 14.11 13.12
C ASN A 165 -11.28 15.18 14.15
N PRO A 166 -10.22 15.96 13.89
CA PRO A 166 -9.37 15.96 12.67
C PRO A 166 -8.53 14.68 12.51
N VAL A 167 -8.07 14.40 11.28
CA VAL A 167 -7.16 13.27 11.01
C VAL A 167 -5.90 13.46 11.83
N ARG A 168 -5.54 12.43 12.60
CA ARG A 168 -4.31 12.43 13.40
C ARG A 168 -3.26 11.58 12.71
N ILE A 169 -2.04 12.11 12.66
CA ILE A 169 -0.89 11.46 12.04
C ILE A 169 0.20 11.40 13.08
N THR A 170 0.80 10.22 13.24
CA THR A 170 1.90 9.99 14.17
C THR A 170 3.08 9.39 13.42
N GLN A 171 4.21 10.09 13.41
CA GLN A 171 5.46 9.58 12.88
C GLN A 171 6.09 8.63 13.90
N ILE A 172 6.25 7.37 13.50
CA ILE A 172 6.72 6.27 14.34
C ILE A 172 8.18 5.95 13.99
N SER A 173 9.04 5.91 15.02
CA SER A 173 10.43 5.52 14.89
C SER A 173 10.59 3.99 14.92
N VAL A 174 10.06 3.31 13.89
CA VAL A 174 10.26 1.88 13.66
C VAL A 174 11.20 1.68 12.48
N LYS A 175 12.16 0.75 12.64
CA LYS A 175 13.07 0.39 11.57
C LYS A 175 12.34 -0.48 10.54
N LEU A 176 12.27 0.00 9.30
CA LEU A 176 11.79 -0.81 8.18
C LEU A 176 12.85 -1.81 7.73
N PRO A 177 12.45 -3.00 7.25
CA PRO A 177 13.37 -3.94 6.64
C PRO A 177 13.93 -3.35 5.33
N GLU A 178 15.00 -3.96 4.81
CA GLU A 178 15.44 -3.67 3.45
C GLU A 178 14.43 -4.24 2.45
N PRO A 179 14.11 -3.52 1.35
CA PRO A 179 13.24 -4.05 0.32
C PRO A 179 13.83 -5.29 -0.35
N GLN A 180 13.02 -6.35 -0.45
CA GLN A 180 13.38 -7.62 -1.06
C GLN A 180 12.51 -7.97 -2.27
N GLY A 181 11.65 -7.03 -2.69
CA GLY A 181 10.71 -7.21 -3.78
C GLY A 181 9.28 -7.37 -3.27
N GLU A 182 8.32 -7.00 -4.13
CA GLU A 182 6.94 -6.69 -3.75
C GLU A 182 6.26 -7.75 -2.85
N VAL A 183 6.41 -9.04 -3.16
CA VAL A 183 5.77 -10.11 -2.39
C VAL A 183 6.35 -10.23 -0.97
N ALA A 184 7.67 -10.17 -0.84
CA ALA A 184 8.35 -10.22 0.45
C ALA A 184 8.08 -8.94 1.26
N ASP A 185 8.11 -7.79 0.59
CA ASP A 185 7.84 -6.47 1.17
C ASP A 185 6.42 -6.42 1.73
N ARG A 186 5.40 -6.84 0.97
CA ARG A 186 4.00 -6.94 1.45
C ARG A 186 3.89 -7.75 2.74
N LYS A 187 4.57 -8.90 2.84
CA LYS A 187 4.54 -9.74 4.04
C LYS A 187 5.20 -9.03 5.24
N ALA A 188 6.35 -8.41 5.02
CA ALA A 188 7.08 -7.72 6.08
C ALA A 188 6.33 -6.47 6.56
N ILE A 189 5.78 -5.67 5.65
CA ILE A 189 4.99 -4.49 5.94
C ILE A 189 3.71 -4.83 6.71
N ARG A 190 3.00 -5.90 6.34
CA ARG A 190 1.83 -6.37 7.12
C ARG A 190 2.19 -6.70 8.56
N LYS A 191 3.37 -7.29 8.80
CA LYS A 191 3.85 -7.57 10.15
C LYS A 191 4.11 -6.29 10.94
N VAL A 192 4.77 -5.30 10.32
CA VAL A 192 5.02 -3.97 10.92
C VAL A 192 3.71 -3.25 11.23
N GLY A 193 2.76 -3.24 10.29
CA GLY A 193 1.45 -2.64 10.48
C GLY A 193 0.68 -3.28 11.64
N LYS A 194 0.69 -4.61 11.73
CA LYS A 194 0.08 -5.34 12.85
C LYS A 194 0.72 -4.96 14.19
N GLU A 195 2.05 -4.94 14.28
CA GLU A 195 2.77 -4.55 15.49
C GLU A 195 2.41 -3.12 15.95
N ILE A 196 2.29 -2.18 15.02
CA ILE A 196 1.88 -0.80 15.30
C ILE A 196 0.44 -0.75 15.81
N MET A 197 -0.47 -1.53 15.22
CA MET A 197 -1.87 -1.57 15.64
C MET A 197 -2.10 -2.21 17.00
N GLU A 198 -1.21 -3.13 17.42
CA GLU A 198 -1.28 -3.85 18.68
C GLU A 198 -0.52 -3.14 19.82
N ASN A 199 0.27 -2.11 19.52
CA ASN A 199 1.13 -1.42 20.48
C ASN A 199 0.77 0.06 20.65
N ASP A 200 -0.03 0.35 21.67
CA ASP A 200 -0.44 1.72 22.02
C ASP A 200 0.74 2.64 22.35
N GLU A 201 1.83 2.11 22.90
CA GLU A 201 3.00 2.94 23.21
C GLU A 201 3.69 3.44 21.95
N LEU A 202 3.78 2.61 20.89
CA LEU A 202 4.33 3.03 19.60
C LEU A 202 3.49 4.15 18.99
N ARG A 203 2.16 4.04 19.09
CA ARG A 203 1.22 5.07 18.63
C ARG A 203 1.22 6.32 19.50
N GLY A 204 1.59 6.21 20.78
CA GLY A 204 1.59 7.32 21.74
C GLY A 204 2.91 8.10 21.83
N LYS A 205 4.06 7.50 21.49
CA LYS A 205 5.40 8.10 21.66
C LYS A 205 5.93 8.86 20.43
N GLY A 206 5.26 8.74 19.28
CA GLY A 206 5.68 9.40 18.05
C GLY A 206 5.40 10.92 18.02
N LYS A 207 6.04 11.63 17.09
CA LYS A 207 5.69 13.04 16.80
C LYS A 207 4.34 13.05 16.10
N SER A 208 3.31 13.57 16.77
CA SER A 208 1.97 13.67 16.20
C SER A 208 1.66 15.07 15.68
N PHE A 209 0.85 15.13 14.64
CA PHE A 209 0.21 16.34 14.14
C PHE A 209 -1.19 16.01 13.61
N THR A 210 -2.01 17.03 13.40
CA THR A 210 -3.40 16.88 12.96
C THR A 210 -3.64 17.70 11.71
N ILE A 211 -4.47 17.18 10.81
CA ILE A 211 -4.83 17.84 9.57
C ILE A 211 -6.33 18.07 9.60
N GLN A 212 -6.73 19.35 9.50
CA GLN A 212 -8.14 19.73 9.40
C GLN A 212 -8.62 19.51 7.96
N HIS A 213 -9.88 19.11 7.82
CA HIS A 213 -10.54 19.05 6.52
C HIS A 213 -11.02 20.45 6.15
N ASP A 214 -10.69 20.88 4.93
CA ASP A 214 -11.38 21.99 4.26
C ASP A 214 -12.75 21.55 3.72
#